data_AF-A0A5J9W1V9-F1
#
_entry.id   AF-A0A5J9W1V9-F1
#
_cell.length_a   1.000
_cell.length_b   1.000
_cell.length_c   1.000
_cell.angle_alpha   90.00
_cell.angle_beta   90.00
_cell.angle_gamma   90.00
#
_symmetry.space_group_name_H-M   'P 1'
#
loop_
_entity.id
_entity.type
_entity.pdbx_description
1 polymer ?
#
loop_
_entity_poly.entity_id
_entity_poly.type
_entity_poly.pdbx_seq_one_letter_code
_entity_poly.pdbx_strand_id
1 'polypeptide(L)'
;MAVISSRRAASVLALVAIAAVVLAGPAAATGKTGQVTVFWGRNKDEGSLREACDMGTYTIVVISFLNVFGHGKYNLDISGHPIAGLGDDIKHCQSKNILVE
;
A
#
# COMPACT_ATOMS: atom_id res chain seq x y z
N MET A 1 -47.11 39.91 5.44
CA MET A 1 -46.35 39.34 4.30
C MET A 1 -44.94 38.82 4.67
N ALA A 2 -44.21 39.45 5.61
CA ALA A 2 -42.85 39.03 5.99
C ALA A 2 -42.75 37.60 6.60
N VAL A 3 -43.74 37.17 7.40
CA VAL A 3 -43.75 35.84 8.04
C VAL A 3 -43.87 34.68 7.04
N ILE A 4 -44.59 34.89 5.93
CA ILE A 4 -44.75 33.89 4.87
C ILE A 4 -43.47 33.75 4.04
N SER A 5 -42.77 34.87 3.79
CA SER A 5 -41.48 34.90 3.10
C SER A 5 -40.37 34.20 3.92
N SER A 6 -40.32 34.45 5.23
CA SER A 6 -39.38 33.82 6.15
C SER A 6 -39.58 32.30 6.27
N ARG A 7 -40.83 31.82 6.32
CA ARG A 7 -41.14 30.38 6.31
C ARG A 7 -40.72 29.70 5.01
N ARG A 8 -40.92 30.36 3.86
CA ARG A 8 -40.48 29.85 2.55
C ARG A 8 -38.96 29.76 2.45
N ALA A 9 -38.24 30.78 2.92
CA ALA A 9 -36.78 30.76 2.97
C ALA A 9 -36.25 29.63 3.86
N ALA A 10 -36.83 29.45 5.05
CA ALA A 10 -36.46 28.36 5.96
C ALA A 10 -36.73 26.96 5.35
N SER A 11 -37.86 26.78 4.67
CA SER A 11 -38.18 25.52 3.96
C SER A 11 -37.22 25.25 2.80
N VAL A 12 -36.81 26.27 2.05
CA VAL A 12 -35.83 26.13 0.96
C VAL A 12 -34.45 25.79 1.52
N LEU A 13 -34.01 26.46 2.59
CA LEU A 13 -32.75 26.13 3.28
C LEU A 13 -32.74 24.69 3.82
N ALA A 14 -33.86 24.23 4.39
CA ALA A 14 -33.99 22.85 4.85
C ALA A 14 -33.91 21.84 3.68
N LEU A 15 -34.57 22.11 2.56
CA LEU A 15 -34.51 21.28 1.36
C LEU A 15 -33.10 21.24 0.76
N VAL A 16 -32.40 22.38 0.71
CA VAL A 16 -31.00 22.45 0.23
C VAL A 16 -30.06 21.70 1.16
N ALA A 17 -30.23 21.81 2.48
CA ALA A 17 -29.44 21.05 3.45
C ALA A 17 -29.68 19.54 3.33
N ILE A 18 -30.93 19.11 3.16
CA ILE A 18 -31.28 17.69 2.94
C ILE A 18 -30.68 17.21 1.62
N ALA A 19 -30.79 17.98 0.54
CA ALA A 19 -30.19 17.64 -0.75
C ALA A 19 -28.65 17.54 -0.66
N ALA A 20 -28.00 18.45 0.09
CA ALA A 20 -26.55 18.39 0.32
C ALA A 20 -26.13 17.14 1.12
N VAL A 21 -26.91 16.73 2.11
CA VAL A 21 -26.66 15.49 2.87
C VAL A 21 -26.88 14.24 2.01
N VAL A 22 -27.87 14.24 1.12
CA VAL A 22 -28.13 13.13 0.19
C VAL A 22 -27.05 13.03 -0.90
N LEU A 23 -26.47 14.16 -1.32
CA LEU A 23 -25.40 14.22 -2.32
C LEU A 23 -24.01 13.98 -1.72
N ALA A 24 -23.85 14.10 -0.40
CA ALA A 24 -22.65 13.69 0.29
C ALA A 24 -22.58 12.15 0.34
N GLY A 25 -21.94 11.55 -0.65
CA GLY A 25 -21.65 10.12 -0.66
C GLY A 25 -20.81 9.69 0.56
N PRO A 26 -20.70 8.37 0.85
CA PRO A 26 -19.91 7.89 1.97
C PRO A 26 -18.47 8.41 1.85
N ALA A 27 -17.95 9.01 2.92
CA ALA A 27 -16.51 9.22 3.02
C ALA A 27 -15.86 7.85 2.94
N ALA A 28 -15.12 7.59 1.86
CA ALA A 28 -14.33 6.38 1.73
C ALA A 28 -13.25 6.43 2.83
N ALA A 29 -13.52 5.79 3.96
CA ALA A 29 -12.43 5.37 4.83
C ALA A 29 -11.51 4.53 3.94
N THR A 30 -10.23 4.89 3.85
CA THR A 30 -9.23 4.03 3.20
C THR A 30 -9.13 2.77 4.05
N GLY A 31 -9.99 1.80 3.76
CA GLY A 31 -10.03 0.51 4.42
C GLY A 31 -8.75 -0.27 4.18
N LYS A 32 -8.68 -1.49 4.71
CA LYS A 32 -7.58 -2.43 4.42
C LYS A 32 -7.43 -2.55 2.90
N THR A 33 -6.29 -2.13 2.36
CA THR A 33 -6.03 -2.07 0.91
C THR A 33 -5.87 -3.46 0.28
N GLY A 34 -5.86 -4.52 1.10
CA GLY A 34 -5.49 -5.87 0.68
C GLY A 34 -3.99 -6.02 0.43
N GLN A 35 -3.18 -4.99 0.70
CA GLN A 35 -1.73 -5.08 0.58
C GLN A 35 -1.14 -5.88 1.74
N VAL A 36 -0.24 -6.80 1.39
CA VAL A 36 0.50 -7.63 2.34
C VAL A 36 1.98 -7.45 2.01
N THR A 37 2.73 -6.98 3.01
CA THR A 37 4.18 -6.77 2.92
C THR A 37 4.89 -7.88 3.68
N VAL A 38 5.94 -8.43 3.09
CA VAL A 38 6.81 -9.42 3.74
C VAL A 38 8.26 -8.96 3.70
N PHE A 39 9.01 -9.28 4.76
CA PHE A 39 10.46 -9.16 4.77
C PHE A 39 11.08 -10.46 4.27
N TRP A 40 12.01 -10.36 3.33
CA TRP A 40 12.78 -11.49 2.80
C TRP A 40 14.28 -11.22 2.92
N GLY A 41 15.09 -12.24 3.14
CA GLY A 41 16.55 -12.13 3.28
C GLY A 41 17.06 -12.37 4.71
N ARG A 42 16.21 -12.82 5.64
CA ARG A 42 16.57 -13.00 7.05
C ARG A 42 16.91 -14.43 7.45
N ASN A 43 16.67 -15.38 6.56
CA ASN A 43 17.02 -16.77 6.79
C ASN A 43 17.30 -17.46 5.45
N LYS A 44 18.50 -18.03 5.27
CA LYS A 44 18.86 -18.75 4.04
C LYS A 44 17.87 -19.88 3.66
N ASP A 45 17.15 -20.42 4.64
CA ASP A 45 16.22 -21.53 4.45
C ASP A 45 14.76 -21.06 4.24
N GLU A 46 14.52 -19.76 4.04
CA GLU A 46 13.19 -19.19 3.78
C GLU A 46 12.71 -19.35 2.32
N GLY A 47 13.55 -19.96 1.47
CA GLY A 47 13.31 -20.06 0.03
C GLY A 47 13.85 -18.85 -0.74
N SER A 48 13.83 -18.97 -2.06
CA SER A 48 14.26 -17.92 -2.98
C SER A 48 13.27 -16.75 -3.03
N LEU A 49 13.75 -15.57 -3.45
CA LEU A 49 12.88 -14.42 -3.69
C LEU A 49 11.80 -14.74 -4.75
N ARG A 50 12.17 -15.52 -5.76
CA ARG A 50 11.25 -15.98 -6.80
C ARG A 50 10.10 -16.81 -6.22
N GLU A 51 10.41 -17.78 -5.36
CA GLU A 51 9.40 -18.62 -4.70
C GLU A 51 8.45 -17.77 -3.84
N ALA A 52 8.97 -16.80 -3.07
CA ALA A 52 8.14 -15.89 -2.28
C ALA A 52 7.16 -15.10 -3.17
N CYS A 53 7.61 -14.62 -4.34
CA CYS A 53 6.75 -13.95 -5.33
C CYS A 53 5.80 -14.92 -6.06
N ASP A 54 6.13 -16.20 -6.12
CA ASP A 54 5.30 -17.24 -6.70
C ASP A 54 4.16 -17.72 -5.81
N MET A 55 4.23 -17.49 -4.51
CA MET A 55 3.13 -17.76 -3.57
C MET A 55 1.86 -16.95 -3.88
N GLY A 56 1.99 -15.77 -4.50
CA GLY A 56 0.85 -14.90 -4.82
C GLY A 56 0.15 -14.30 -3.59
N THR A 57 0.80 -14.35 -2.42
CA THR A 57 0.26 -13.85 -1.14
C THR A 57 0.66 -12.42 -0.82
N TYR A 58 1.74 -11.93 -1.43
CA TYR A 58 2.37 -10.65 -1.08
C TYR A 58 2.22 -9.65 -2.22
N THR A 59 1.95 -8.40 -1.86
CA THR A 59 1.95 -7.27 -2.81
C THR A 59 3.25 -6.48 -2.75
N ILE A 60 3.98 -6.59 -1.63
CA ILE A 60 5.27 -5.93 -1.41
C ILE A 60 6.23 -6.92 -0.76
N VAL A 61 7.46 -6.99 -1.26
CA VAL A 61 8.57 -7.73 -0.64
C VAL A 61 9.67 -6.74 -0.31
N VAL A 62 10.10 -6.71 0.95
CA VAL A 62 11.21 -5.86 1.41
C VAL A 62 12.45 -6.73 1.60
N ILE A 63 13.48 -6.49 0.80
CA ILE A 63 14.76 -7.20 0.89
C ILE A 63 15.52 -6.67 2.09
N SER A 64 16.03 -7.58 2.91
CA SER A 64 16.46 -7.26 4.25
C SER A 64 17.75 -8.00 4.63
N PHE A 65 18.84 -7.32 4.97
CA PHE A 65 19.01 -5.86 5.15
C PHE A 65 20.35 -5.31 4.66
N LEU A 66 20.37 -4.04 4.25
CA LEU A 66 21.60 -3.24 4.19
C LEU A 66 22.05 -2.92 5.63
N ASN A 67 22.87 -3.78 6.22
CA ASN A 67 23.23 -3.73 7.64
C ASN A 67 24.38 -2.77 7.95
N VAL A 68 25.19 -2.41 6.95
CA VAL A 68 26.25 -1.39 7.08
C VAL A 68 25.99 -0.30 6.07
N PHE A 69 26.03 0.96 6.53
CA PHE A 69 25.93 2.16 5.70
C PHE A 69 26.69 3.31 6.37
N GLY A 70 27.19 4.26 5.55
CA GLY A 70 27.90 5.46 6.02
C GLY A 70 29.43 5.36 5.89
N HIS A 71 30.10 6.52 5.92
CA HIS A 71 31.58 6.63 5.78
C HIS A 71 32.17 5.86 4.59
N GLY A 72 31.44 5.80 3.46
CA GLY A 72 31.86 5.08 2.25
C GLY A 72 31.78 3.55 2.35
N LYS A 73 31.19 3.00 3.41
CA LYS A 73 31.01 1.56 3.60
C LYS A 73 29.54 1.21 3.44
N TYR A 74 29.28 0.14 2.69
CA TYR A 74 27.96 -0.42 2.47
C TYR A 74 28.06 -1.95 2.50
N ASN A 75 27.14 -2.61 3.20
CA ASN A 75 27.07 -4.07 3.20
C ASN A 75 25.61 -4.52 3.18
N LEU A 76 25.30 -5.39 2.22
CA LEU A 76 24.04 -6.10 2.14
C LEU A 76 24.20 -7.45 2.82
N ASP A 77 23.42 -7.69 3.86
CA ASP A 77 23.34 -8.95 4.58
C ASP A 77 21.95 -9.55 4.39
N ILE A 78 21.86 -10.43 3.39
CA ILE A 78 20.68 -11.26 3.12
C ILE A 78 20.89 -12.68 3.62
N SER A 79 21.53 -12.83 4.78
CA SER A 79 21.66 -14.10 5.51
C SER A 79 22.27 -15.25 4.71
N GLY A 80 23.12 -14.94 3.72
CA GLY A 80 23.81 -15.93 2.88
C GLY A 80 23.08 -16.34 1.61
N HIS A 81 21.96 -15.69 1.25
CA HIS A 81 21.31 -15.89 -0.05
C HIS A 81 22.24 -15.48 -1.21
N PRO A 82 22.14 -16.17 -2.37
CA PRO A 82 22.95 -15.85 -3.53
C PRO A 82 22.57 -14.48 -4.11
N ILE A 83 23.57 -13.59 -4.21
CA ILE A 83 23.39 -12.29 -4.87
C ILE A 83 23.32 -12.46 -6.40
N ALA A 84 24.02 -13.46 -6.93
CA ALA A 84 23.94 -13.81 -8.35
C ALA A 84 22.52 -14.25 -8.69
N GLY A 85 21.91 -13.62 -9.70
CA GLY A 85 20.54 -13.90 -10.13
C GLY A 85 19.45 -13.15 -9.37
N LEU A 86 19.77 -12.47 -8.25
CA LEU A 86 18.77 -11.72 -7.47
C LEU A 86 18.06 -10.65 -8.31
N GLY A 87 18.77 -10.02 -9.26
CA GLY A 87 18.17 -9.05 -10.18
C GLY A 87 17.13 -9.64 -11.13
N ASP A 88 17.27 -10.90 -11.53
CA ASP A 88 16.30 -11.59 -12.38
C ASP A 88 15.08 -12.02 -11.57
N ASP A 89 15.27 -12.41 -10.31
CA ASP A 89 14.18 -12.68 -9.37
C ASP A 89 13.38 -11.39 -9.06
N ILE A 90 14.05 -10.25 -8.86
CA ILE A 90 13.40 -8.95 -8.70
C ILE A 90 12.54 -8.62 -9.91
N LYS A 91 13.07 -8.77 -11.13
CA LYS A 91 12.30 -8.54 -12.38
C LYS A 91 11.11 -9.50 -12.50
N HIS A 92 11.28 -10.75 -12.07
CA HIS A 92 10.19 -11.72 -12.04
C HIS A 92 9.07 -11.27 -11.10
N CYS A 93 9.39 -10.85 -9.87
CA CYS A 93 8.41 -10.29 -8.93
C CYS A 93 7.69 -9.07 -9.52
N GLN A 94 8.44 -8.13 -10.11
CA GLN A 94 7.89 -6.94 -10.74
C GLN A 94 6.95 -7.28 -11.91
N SER A 95 7.26 -8.31 -12.71
CA SER A 95 6.38 -8.79 -13.79
C SER A 95 5.02 -9.31 -13.29
N LYS A 96 4.94 -9.64 -11.99
CA LYS A 96 3.72 -10.09 -11.31
C LYS A 96 3.02 -8.97 -10.54
N ASN A 97 3.41 -7.72 -10.77
CA ASN A 97 2.93 -6.53 -10.06
C ASN A 97 3.21 -6.56 -8.54
N ILE A 98 4.30 -7.21 -8.13
CA ILE A 98 4.79 -7.18 -6.75
C ILE A 98 5.87 -6.10 -6.67
N LEU A 99 5.70 -5.15 -5.74
CA LEU A 99 6.71 -4.14 -5.44
C LEU A 99 7.86 -4.78 -4.64
N VAL A 100 9.09 -4.51 -5.04
CA VAL A 100 10.29 -4.98 -4.33
C VAL A 100 11.14 -3.77 -3.94
N GLU A 101 11.43 -3.64 -2.65
CA GLU A 101 12.19 -2.52 -2.06
C GLU A 101 13.32 -3.00 -1.15
#